data_AF-A0A3M7AZQ4-F1
#
_entry.id   AF-A0A3M7AZQ4-F1
#
_cell.length_a   1.000
_cell.length_b   1.000
_cell.length_c   1.000
_cell.angle_alpha   90.00
_cell.angle_beta   90.00
_cell.angle_gamma   90.00
#
_symmetry.space_group_name_H-M   'P 1'
#
loop_
_entity.id
_entity.type
_entity.pdbx_description
1 polymer ?
#
loop_
_entity_poly.entity_id
_entity_poly.type
_entity_poly.pdbx_seq_one_letter_code
_entity_poly.pdbx_strand_id
1 'polypeptide(L)'
;MEALSWEKFDQTGSFIISTRPELLEHDFINNAFASEEMYWAKPVPHAQLVTLLSNSITLGLYERQPIEPAASPEEEQSLPQRTSPSSEDHLKQIGMARFITDHGIANQVWVNG
;
A
#
# COMPACT_ATOMS: atom_id res chain seq x y z
N MET A 1 -1.56 -13.11 12.72
CA MET A 1 -2.89 -12.48 12.55
C MET A 1 -3.36 -12.84 11.16
N GLU A 2 -4.61 -13.27 10.99
CA GLU A 2 -5.13 -13.52 9.64
C GLU A 2 -5.24 -12.19 8.88
N ALA A 3 -4.87 -12.20 7.61
CA ALA A 3 -5.02 -11.03 6.76
C ALA A 3 -6.49 -10.82 6.41
N LEU A 4 -7.00 -9.63 6.68
CA LEU A 4 -8.37 -9.22 6.35
C LEU A 4 -8.33 -8.20 5.21
N SER A 5 -9.33 -8.28 4.34
CA SER A 5 -9.53 -7.31 3.27
C SER A 5 -11.00 -7.02 3.04
N TRP A 6 -11.29 -5.77 2.68
CA TRP A 6 -12.63 -5.31 2.34
C TRP A 6 -12.57 -4.57 1.02
N GLU A 7 -13.49 -4.90 0.11
CA GLU A 7 -13.54 -4.30 -1.21
C GLU A 7 -14.77 -3.41 -1.34
N LYS A 8 -14.61 -2.31 -2.06
CA LYS A 8 -15.71 -1.42 -2.45
C LYS A 8 -15.59 -1.10 -3.94
N PHE A 9 -16.71 -1.13 -4.63
CA PHE A 9 -16.82 -0.68 -6.01
C PHE A 9 -17.94 0.35 -6.11
N ASP A 10 -17.65 1.50 -6.73
CA ASP A 10 -18.65 2.51 -7.03
C ASP A 10 -18.35 3.21 -8.37
N GLN A 11 -19.03 4.33 -8.65
CA GLN A 11 -18.88 5.07 -9.91
C GLN A 11 -17.47 5.64 -10.12
N THR A 12 -16.68 5.75 -9.06
CA THR A 12 -15.33 6.35 -9.09
C THR A 12 -14.22 5.32 -9.25
N GLY A 13 -14.47 4.04 -8.96
CA GLY A 13 -13.46 3.00 -9.11
C GLY A 13 -13.67 1.79 -8.20
N SER A 14 -12.65 0.94 -8.16
CA SER A 14 -12.56 -0.22 -7.26
C SER A 14 -11.47 0.03 -6.21
N PHE A 15 -11.85 -0.08 -4.95
CA PHE A 15 -10.98 0.17 -3.81
C PHE A 15 -10.92 -1.06 -2.91
N ILE A 16 -9.77 -1.25 -2.27
CA ILE A 16 -9.56 -2.30 -1.28
C ILE A 16 -8.90 -1.72 -0.03
N ILE A 17 -9.42 -2.10 1.13
CA ILE A 17 -8.76 -1.94 2.42
C ILE A 17 -8.13 -3.28 2.78
N SER A 18 -6.87 -3.30 3.18
CA SER A 18 -6.14 -4.53 3.51
C SER A 18 -5.32 -4.37 4.79
N THR A 19 -5.28 -5.42 5.62
CA THR A 19 -4.37 -5.52 6.77
C THR A 19 -3.05 -6.22 6.42
N ARG A 20 -2.80 -6.57 5.15
CA ARG A 20 -1.57 -7.22 4.70
C ARG A 20 -0.38 -6.25 4.76
N PRO A 21 0.61 -6.47 5.63
CA PRO A 21 1.75 -5.56 5.74
C PRO A 21 2.63 -5.59 4.47
N GLU A 22 2.61 -6.67 3.69
CA GLU A 22 3.40 -6.83 2.48
C GLU A 22 2.95 -5.90 1.34
N LEU A 23 1.72 -5.37 1.42
CA LEU A 23 1.21 -4.40 0.45
C LEU A 23 1.57 -2.96 0.79
N LEU A 24 2.15 -2.68 1.96
CA LEU A 24 2.44 -1.31 2.37
C LEU A 24 3.67 -0.78 1.63
N GLU A 25 3.50 0.32 0.90
CA GLU A 25 4.60 1.01 0.25
C GLU A 25 5.31 1.91 1.25
N HIS A 26 6.52 1.50 1.63
CA HIS A 26 7.30 2.21 2.65
C HIS A 26 7.68 3.63 2.23
N ASP A 27 7.99 3.85 0.95
CA ASP A 27 8.32 5.18 0.43
C ASP A 27 7.10 6.09 0.45
N PHE A 28 5.92 5.58 0.08
CA PHE A 28 4.65 6.30 0.18
C PHE A 28 4.37 6.75 1.62
N ILE A 29 4.56 5.86 2.60
CA ILE A 29 4.36 6.17 4.03
C ILE A 29 5.38 7.21 4.52
N ASN A 30 6.66 7.05 4.18
CA ASN A 30 7.69 8.02 4.58
C ASN A 30 7.50 9.39 3.91
N ASN A 31 7.04 9.43 2.66
CA ASN A 31 6.68 10.68 1.99
C ASN A 31 5.48 11.34 2.68
N ALA A 32 4.49 10.57 3.13
CA ALA A 32 3.39 11.08 3.94
C ALA A 32 3.89 11.64 5.29
N PHE A 33 4.87 10.99 5.93
CA PHE A 33 5.49 11.49 7.16
C PHE A 33 6.28 12.79 6.95
N ALA A 34 6.68 13.09 5.71
CA ALA A 34 7.35 14.33 5.32
C ALA A 34 6.37 15.46 4.98
N SER A 35 5.06 15.16 4.83
CA SER A 35 4.07 16.15 4.40
C SER A 35 3.65 17.08 5.55
N GLU A 36 3.22 18.29 5.21
CA GLU A 36 2.71 19.25 6.20
C GLU A 36 1.42 18.75 6.87
N GLU A 37 0.63 17.93 6.17
CA GLU A 37 -0.58 17.30 6.71
C GLU A 37 -0.25 16.37 7.89
N MET A 38 0.97 15.81 7.90
CA MET A 38 1.49 15.00 9.00
C MET A 38 2.53 15.74 9.84
N TYR A 39 2.28 17.02 10.16
CA TYR A 39 3.20 17.92 10.90
C TYR A 39 3.82 17.35 12.19
N TRP A 40 3.14 16.39 12.82
CA TRP A 40 3.56 15.76 14.09
C TRP A 40 4.44 14.52 13.87
N ALA A 41 4.54 14.00 12.65
CA ALA A 41 5.40 12.88 12.26
C ALA A 41 6.66 13.38 11.54
N LYS A 42 7.63 12.48 11.38
CA LYS A 42 8.82 12.70 10.55
C LYS A 42 9.19 11.40 9.85
N PRO A 43 9.78 11.45 8.65
CA PRO A 43 10.30 10.27 7.99
C PRO A 43 11.35 9.58 8.88
N VAL A 44 11.36 8.25 8.86
CA VAL A 44 12.30 7.44 9.64
C VAL A 44 13.10 6.52 8.73
N PRO A 45 14.31 6.09 9.14
CA PRO A 45 15.08 5.10 8.39
C PRO A 45 14.26 3.83 8.14
N HIS A 46 14.45 3.20 6.98
CA HIS A 46 13.66 2.04 6.55
C HIS A 46 13.55 0.93 7.62
N ALA A 47 14.65 0.58 8.28
CA ALA A 47 14.65 -0.43 9.35
C ALA A 47 13.75 -0.05 10.54
N GLN A 48 13.70 1.24 10.90
CA GLN A 48 12.80 1.74 11.94
C GLN A 48 11.35 1.74 11.47
N LEU A 49 11.10 2.10 10.21
CA LEU A 49 9.75 2.04 9.62
C LEU A 49 9.20 0.61 9.64
N VAL A 50 10.00 -0.37 9.23
CA VAL A 50 9.63 -1.81 9.29
C VAL A 50 9.29 -2.22 10.72
N THR A 51 10.09 -1.80 11.70
CA THR A 51 9.83 -2.10 13.12
C THR A 51 8.54 -1.43 13.58
N LEU A 52 8.31 -0.19 13.20
CA LEU A 52 7.13 0.59 13.55
C LEU A 52 5.85 -0.04 12.97
N LEU A 53 5.86 -0.45 11.69
CA LEU A 53 4.72 -1.08 11.03
C LEU A 53 4.44 -2.49 11.55
N SER A 54 5.47 -3.27 11.83
CA SER A 54 5.32 -4.65 12.36
C SER A 54 4.76 -4.71 13.80
N ASN A 55 4.89 -3.61 14.56
CA ASN A 55 4.33 -3.47 15.90
C ASN A 55 3.02 -2.66 15.94
N SER A 56 2.39 -2.44 14.79
CA SER A 56 1.13 -1.69 14.67
C SER A 56 0.06 -2.53 13.97
N ILE A 57 -1.22 -2.21 14.22
CA ILE A 57 -2.30 -2.67 13.34
C ILE A 57 -2.44 -1.62 12.23
N THR A 58 -2.26 -2.04 10.98
CA THR A 58 -2.30 -1.17 9.81
C THR A 58 -3.46 -1.57 8.89
N LEU A 59 -4.05 -0.56 8.26
CA LEU A 59 -5.08 -0.69 7.24
C LEU A 59 -4.60 0.13 6.04
N GLY A 60 -4.02 -0.54 5.04
CA GLY A 60 -3.69 0.11 3.77
C GLY A 60 -4.95 0.32 2.93
N LEU A 61 -5.08 1.49 2.31
CA LEU A 61 -6.13 1.81 1.34
C LEU A 61 -5.53 1.85 -0.06
N TYR A 62 -6.12 1.09 -0.98
CA TYR A 62 -5.62 0.95 -2.33
C TYR A 62 -6.73 1.17 -3.35
N GLU A 63 -6.33 1.68 -4.51
CA GLU A 63 -7.13 1.71 -5.73
C GLU A 63 -6.65 0.57 -6.64
N ARG A 64 -7.59 -0.22 -7.19
CA ARG A 64 -7.30 -1.20 -8.24
C ARG A 64 -7.16 -0.48 -9.57
N GLN A 65 -5.97 -0.54 -10.14
CA GLN A 65 -5.72 -0.02 -11.47
C GLN A 65 -6.13 -1.04 -12.53
N PRO A 66 -6.71 -0.60 -13.66
CA PRO A 66 -6.93 -1.48 -14.80
C PRO A 66 -5.60 -2.07 -15.25
N ILE A 67 -5.57 -3.38 -15.50
CA ILE A 67 -4.43 -4.00 -16.19
C ILE A 67 -4.45 -3.46 -17.61
N GLU A 68 -3.61 -2.48 -17.91
CA GLU A 68 -3.42 -1.99 -19.27
C GLU A 68 -2.83 -3.16 -20.06
N PRO A 69 -3.52 -3.70 -21.08
CA PRO A 69 -2.97 -4.79 -21.86
C PRO A 69 -1.73 -4.24 -22.58
N ALA A 70 -0.57 -4.79 -22.24
CA ALA A 70 0.69 -4.49 -22.90
C ALA A 70 0.46 -4.50 -24.42
N ALA A 71 0.73 -3.39 -25.09
CA ALA A 71 0.72 -3.31 -26.54
C ALA A 71 1.51 -4.51 -27.08
N SER A 72 0.85 -5.29 -27.94
CA SER A 72 1.40 -6.52 -28.52
C SER A 72 2.83 -6.32 -29.02
N PRO A 73 3.80 -7.15 -28.58
CA PRO A 73 5.08 -7.23 -29.27
C PRO A 73 4.89 -8.15 -30.47
N GLU A 74 4.79 -7.56 -31.66
CA GLU A 74 5.28 -8.27 -32.85
C GLU A 74 6.80 -8.38 -32.72
N GLU A 75 7.28 -9.60 -32.97
CA GLU A 75 8.67 -10.03 -33.21
C GLU A 75 9.43 -10.75 -32.08
N GLU A 76 9.63 -12.04 -32.34
CA GLU A 76 10.34 -13.07 -31.60
C GLU A 76 11.82 -12.72 -31.37
N GLN A 77 12.32 -12.91 -30.14
CA GLN A 77 13.61 -13.59 -29.91
C GLN A 77 13.79 -14.03 -28.45
N SER A 78 14.19 -15.29 -28.33
CA SER A 78 14.16 -16.18 -27.18
C SER A 78 15.11 -15.77 -26.04
N LEU A 79 14.61 -15.71 -24.80
CA LEU A 79 15.35 -15.83 -23.53
C LEU A 79 14.38 -16.30 -22.43
N PRO A 80 14.84 -17.04 -21.39
CA PRO A 80 13.97 -17.89 -20.59
C PRO A 80 12.96 -17.05 -19.80
N GLN A 81 11.68 -17.39 -19.94
CA GLN A 81 10.57 -16.83 -19.16
C GLN A 81 10.95 -16.85 -17.68
N ARG A 82 11.30 -15.68 -17.15
CA ARG A 82 11.09 -15.44 -15.73
C ARG A 82 9.60 -15.61 -15.52
N THR A 83 9.24 -16.59 -14.70
CA THR A 83 7.90 -16.75 -14.15
C THR A 83 7.52 -15.45 -13.47
N SER A 84 6.90 -14.54 -14.20
CA SER A 84 6.18 -13.40 -13.63
C SER A 84 5.10 -13.97 -12.74
N PRO A 85 5.02 -13.60 -11.46
CA PRO A 85 3.95 -14.08 -10.62
C PRO A 85 2.61 -13.65 -11.23
N SER A 86 1.75 -14.65 -11.34
CA SER A 86 0.38 -14.65 -11.81
C SER A 86 -0.43 -13.46 -11.30
N SER A 87 -1.11 -12.75 -12.22
CA SER A 87 -2.34 -11.98 -11.98
C SER A 87 -2.50 -11.36 -10.59
N GLU A 88 -1.54 -10.54 -10.18
CA GLU A 88 -1.73 -9.68 -9.01
C GLU A 88 -2.42 -8.40 -9.50
N ASP A 89 -3.61 -8.12 -8.98
CA ASP A 89 -4.28 -6.82 -9.18
C ASP A 89 -3.25 -5.71 -9.01
N HIS A 90 -3.13 -4.79 -9.98
CA HIS A 90 -2.27 -3.62 -9.85
C HIS A 90 -2.89 -2.71 -8.78
N LEU A 91 -2.43 -2.84 -7.53
CA LEU A 91 -2.90 -2.04 -6.40
C LEU A 91 -1.99 -0.84 -6.22
N LYS A 92 -2.55 0.37 -6.35
CA LYS A 92 -1.86 1.62 -5.99
C LYS A 92 -2.26 2.01 -4.58
N GLN A 93 -1.30 2.16 -3.68
CA GLN A 93 -1.60 2.69 -2.35
C GLN A 93 -1.98 4.17 -2.43
N ILE A 94 -3.13 4.53 -1.86
CA ILE A 94 -3.65 5.90 -1.84
C ILE A 94 -3.90 6.41 -0.41
N GLY A 95 -3.78 5.55 0.60
CA GLY A 95 -3.87 5.94 2.00
C GLY A 95 -3.50 4.84 2.97
N MET A 96 -3.54 5.18 4.25
CA MET A 96 -3.34 4.22 5.34
C MET A 96 -3.99 4.73 6.62
N ALA A 97 -4.51 3.79 7.43
CA ALA A 97 -4.72 4.00 8.85
C ALA A 97 -3.80 3.10 9.68
N ARG A 98 -3.33 3.61 10.82
CA ARG A 98 -2.47 2.88 11.76
C ARG A 98 -2.95 3.08 13.19
N PHE A 99 -3.10 1.97 13.90
CA PHE A 99 -3.46 1.92 15.31
C PHE A 99 -2.28 1.40 16.13
N ILE A 100 -1.94 2.16 17.17
CA ILE A 100 -0.95 1.82 18.20
C ILE A 100 -1.68 1.83 19.54
N THR A 101 -1.47 0.80 20.36
CA THR A 101 -2.08 0.72 21.70
C THR A 101 -1.01 0.71 22.77
N ASP A 102 -0.73 1.84 23.40
CA ASP A 102 0.15 1.95 24.57
C ASP A 102 -0.43 2.91 25.63
N HIS A 103 -1.61 2.61 26.20
CA HIS A 103 -2.28 3.47 27.21
C HIS A 103 -2.55 4.94 26.81
N GLY A 104 -2.14 5.35 25.61
CA GLY A 104 -2.55 6.53 24.85
C GLY A 104 -2.82 6.09 23.42
N ILE A 105 -3.89 6.60 22.81
CA ILE A 105 -4.25 6.25 21.43
C ILE A 105 -3.55 7.23 20.49
N ALA A 106 -2.56 6.76 19.73
CA ALA A 106 -2.04 7.48 18.56
C ALA A 106 -2.68 6.88 17.30
N ASN A 107 -3.72 7.54 16.78
CA ASN A 107 -4.35 7.19 15.52
C ASN A 107 -3.69 7.96 14.39
N GLN A 108 -3.18 7.27 13.37
CA GLN A 108 -2.76 7.90 12.12
C GLN A 108 -3.78 7.53 11.05
N VAL A 109 -4.42 8.52 10.42
CA VAL A 109 -5.29 8.31 9.26
C VAL A 109 -4.93 9.37 8.25
N TRP A 110 -4.63 8.95 7.03
CA TRP A 110 -4.36 9.86 5.94
C TRP A 110 -4.69 9.21 4.59
N VAL A 111 -5.15 10.06 3.66
CA VAL A 111 -5.47 9.74 2.27
C VAL A 111 -4.87 10.85 1.42
N ASN A 112 -4.08 10.48 0.41
CA ASN A 112 -3.57 11.45 -0.57
C ASN A 112 -4.75 11.90 -1.46
N GLY A 113 -5.04 13.21 -1.44
CA GLY A 113 -6.03 13.86 -2.32
C GLY A 113 -5.48 14.22 -3.68
#